data_AF-A0AAD5YF03-F1
#
_entry.id   AF-A0AAD5YF03-F1
#
_cell.length_a   1.000
_cell.length_b   1.000
_cell.length_c   1.000
_cell.angle_alpha   90.00
_cell.angle_beta   90.00
_cell.angle_gamma   90.00
#
_symmetry.space_group_name_H-M   'P 1'
#
loop_
_entity.id
_entity.type
_entity.pdbx_description
1 polymer ?
#
loop_
_entity_poly.entity_id
_entity_poly.type
_entity_poly.pdbx_seq_one_letter_code
_entity_poly.pdbx_strand_id
1 'polypeptide(L)'
;MYFARISAVVCAALALSVTAGPCANQDQEQQQQHQLLLQSDAVQWRTGFDDRKPPGAPGPPGPPGPRPPLPPHPHPPHEPPNVENKTIFQALSEEPRFSRVFKLVNLTDEITSTLNDSSASVTFFAVPDWALRPPKRPEHDHPPPPGPPPGPPGHEEDDDEESIISNILANPDEIERFTMLESLMLEQSEGDDDHKKKVIKKIIRAVLSYHILPTALPAAELGKNLTHPTSLKLKDGSLDGQALRIRVAVTPKPFRPVITVNMFAKVVLPDIKAKNGFIHVVNHPIGPPPSAFQILFMVSEVFSTFTSALQRVGLTDAVDWRWIPGDDDEKGTLDGTPSLTVFAPTNKAFANLPPKLRFFLFSPFGEWVLKKLLEFHIAPDYILHSSMSSHL
;
A
#
# COMPACT_ATOMS: atom_id res chain seq x y z
N MET A 1 3.24 -34.71 -32.05
CA MET A 1 4.69 -35.08 -32.10
C MET A 1 5.64 -33.95 -32.48
N TYR A 2 5.25 -32.67 -32.40
CA TYR A 2 6.16 -31.52 -32.64
C TYR A 2 6.38 -30.61 -31.41
N PHE A 3 5.72 -30.87 -30.28
CA PHE A 3 5.84 -30.08 -29.05
C PHE A 3 6.76 -30.67 -27.97
N ALA A 4 7.29 -31.89 -28.17
CA ALA A 4 8.17 -32.55 -27.20
C ALA A 4 9.68 -32.40 -27.52
N ARG A 5 10.05 -31.64 -28.55
CA ARG A 5 11.46 -31.48 -28.98
C ARG A 5 12.06 -30.07 -28.76
N ILE A 6 11.27 -29.12 -28.27
CA ILE A 6 11.79 -27.76 -27.96
C ILE A 6 12.18 -27.62 -26.47
N SER A 7 11.65 -28.44 -25.56
CA SER A 7 12.07 -28.44 -24.15
C SER A 7 13.47 -29.02 -23.87
N ALA A 8 14.09 -29.74 -24.80
CA ALA A 8 15.40 -30.36 -24.57
C ALA A 8 16.59 -29.50 -25.02
N VAL A 9 16.37 -28.47 -25.86
CA VAL A 9 17.48 -27.68 -26.45
C VAL A 9 17.79 -26.40 -25.66
N VAL A 10 16.85 -25.90 -24.84
CA VAL A 10 17.11 -24.73 -23.97
C VAL A 10 17.63 -25.15 -22.58
N CYS A 11 17.43 -26.41 -22.16
CA CYS A 11 17.96 -26.92 -20.90
C CYS A 11 19.47 -27.30 -20.94
N ALA A 12 20.03 -27.47 -22.14
CA ALA A 12 21.46 -27.81 -22.31
C ALA A 12 22.41 -26.58 -22.37
N ALA A 13 21.88 -25.36 -22.43
CA ALA A 13 22.67 -24.13 -22.55
C ALA A 13 22.96 -23.42 -21.21
N LEU A 14 22.48 -23.94 -20.08
CA LEU A 14 22.74 -23.37 -18.74
C LEU A 14 23.44 -24.34 -17.76
N ALA A 15 23.97 -25.48 -18.26
CA ALA A 15 24.57 -26.53 -17.42
C ALA A 15 26.09 -26.74 -17.62
N LEU A 16 26.82 -25.81 -18.24
CA LEU A 16 28.28 -25.90 -18.39
C LEU A 16 28.96 -24.58 -18.03
N SER A 17 29.07 -24.29 -16.73
CA SER A 17 30.24 -23.61 -16.14
C SER A 17 30.02 -23.42 -14.63
N VAL A 18 29.95 -24.51 -13.88
CA VAL A 18 30.23 -24.47 -12.44
C VAL A 18 31.18 -25.63 -12.14
N THR A 19 32.47 -25.38 -12.33
CA THR A 19 33.50 -26.19 -11.68
C THR A 19 33.81 -25.52 -10.34
N ALA A 20 33.70 -26.32 -9.29
CA ALA A 20 33.96 -25.92 -7.92
C ALA A 20 35.45 -25.57 -7.73
N GLY A 21 35.71 -24.41 -7.11
CA GLY A 21 37.01 -23.99 -6.57
C GLY A 21 36.80 -23.32 -5.20
N PRO A 22 37.75 -23.44 -4.26
CA PRO A 22 37.46 -23.32 -2.83
C PRO A 22 37.19 -21.89 -2.34
N CYS A 23 36.13 -21.75 -1.53
CA CYS A 23 35.80 -20.59 -0.71
C CYS A 23 36.89 -20.31 0.33
N ALA A 24 37.81 -19.39 0.03
CA ALA A 24 38.70 -18.81 1.04
C ALA A 24 39.18 -17.37 0.71
N ASN A 25 39.00 -16.88 -0.52
CA ASN A 25 39.57 -15.59 -0.95
C ASN A 25 38.56 -14.46 -1.16
N GLN A 26 37.25 -14.70 -1.06
CA GLN A 26 36.22 -13.69 -1.37
C GLN A 26 36.00 -12.68 -0.23
N ASP A 27 36.32 -13.06 1.01
CA ASP A 27 36.22 -12.15 2.17
C ASP A 27 37.39 -11.15 2.25
N GLN A 28 38.57 -11.51 1.73
CA GLN A 28 39.73 -10.59 1.70
C GLN A 28 39.59 -9.51 0.62
N GLU A 29 38.97 -9.83 -0.52
CA GLU A 29 38.79 -8.87 -1.62
C GLU A 29 37.70 -7.83 -1.29
N GLN A 30 36.65 -8.23 -0.57
CA GLN A 30 35.63 -7.31 -0.05
C GLN A 30 36.17 -6.40 1.07
N GLN A 31 37.04 -6.91 1.95
CA GLN A 31 37.68 -6.08 2.99
C GLN A 31 38.68 -5.08 2.39
N GLN A 32 39.42 -5.45 1.34
CA GLN A 32 40.32 -4.52 0.65
C GLN A 32 39.57 -3.41 -0.10
N GLN A 33 38.43 -3.71 -0.72
CA GLN A 33 37.59 -2.69 -1.39
C GLN A 33 36.93 -1.74 -0.39
N HIS A 34 36.51 -2.22 0.78
CA HIS A 34 35.97 -1.37 1.84
C HIS A 34 37.04 -0.45 2.45
N GLN A 35 38.28 -0.91 2.56
CA GLN A 35 39.38 -0.13 3.10
C GLN A 35 39.93 0.93 2.12
N LEU A 36 39.82 0.68 0.80
CA LEU A 36 40.13 1.66 -0.25
C LEU A 36 39.09 2.80 -0.31
N LEU A 37 37.80 2.50 -0.12
CA LEU A 37 36.73 3.52 -0.07
C LEU A 37 36.88 4.47 1.14
N LEU A 38 37.30 3.95 2.30
CA LEU A 38 37.56 4.77 3.49
C LEU A 38 38.81 5.65 3.35
N GLN A 39 39.77 5.27 2.50
CA GLN A 39 40.97 6.07 2.23
C GLN A 39 40.74 7.14 1.14
N SER A 40 39.86 6.91 0.17
CA SER A 40 39.51 7.94 -0.84
C SER A 40 38.67 9.08 -0.25
N ASP A 41 37.78 8.78 0.70
CA ASP A 41 36.92 9.80 1.34
C ASP A 41 37.65 10.66 2.39
N ALA A 42 38.84 10.24 2.82
CA ALA A 42 39.66 10.96 3.79
C ALA A 42 40.66 11.95 3.16
N VAL A 43 40.87 11.91 1.84
CA VAL A 43 41.89 12.72 1.14
C VAL A 43 41.29 13.94 0.41
N GLN A 44 39.97 14.01 0.25
CA GLN A 44 39.33 15.07 -0.57
C GLN A 44 39.01 16.38 0.19
N TRP A 45 39.37 16.51 1.47
CA TRP A 45 39.10 17.73 2.28
C TRP A 45 40.36 18.38 2.89
N ARG A 46 41.56 18.10 2.36
CA ARG A 46 42.79 18.84 2.72
C ARG A 46 43.60 19.27 1.51
N THR A 47 43.17 20.32 0.82
CA THR A 47 44.07 21.28 0.13
C THR A 47 43.26 22.48 -0.36
N GLY A 48 43.68 23.70 0.01
CA GLY A 48 43.33 24.92 -0.73
C GLY A 48 42.64 26.04 0.06
N PHE A 49 43.21 26.47 1.18
CA PHE A 49 42.98 27.85 1.66
C PHE A 49 44.06 28.74 1.00
N ASP A 50 43.66 29.49 -0.02
CA ASP A 50 44.43 30.63 -0.54
C ASP A 50 43.69 31.91 -0.14
N ASP A 51 44.31 32.68 0.75
CA ASP A 51 43.78 33.91 1.36
C ASP A 51 43.87 35.08 0.38
N ARG A 52 42.87 35.27 -0.50
CA ARG A 52 42.61 36.57 -1.15
C ARG A 52 41.12 36.83 -1.34
N LYS A 53 40.55 37.65 -0.44
CA LYS A 53 39.18 38.19 -0.55
C LYS A 53 39.15 39.36 -1.55
N PRO A 54 38.34 39.32 -2.62
CA PRO A 54 38.05 40.54 -3.40
C PRO A 54 37.07 41.44 -2.60
N PRO A 55 37.22 42.78 -2.66
CA PRO A 55 36.39 43.69 -1.88
C PRO A 55 34.97 43.79 -2.48
N GLY A 56 33.94 43.44 -1.70
CA GLY A 56 32.54 43.70 -2.06
C GLY A 56 31.50 42.61 -1.75
N ALA A 57 31.88 41.43 -1.26
CA ALA A 57 30.89 40.37 -0.97
C ALA A 57 30.17 40.60 0.39
N PRO A 58 28.82 40.50 0.45
CA PRO A 58 28.08 40.55 1.71
C PRO A 58 28.50 39.40 2.64
N GLY A 59 28.60 39.68 3.94
CA GLY A 59 29.05 38.72 4.94
C GLY A 59 28.14 37.49 5.04
N PRO A 60 28.66 36.34 5.52
CA PRO A 60 27.86 35.14 5.70
C PRO A 60 26.74 35.40 6.72
N PRO A 61 25.55 34.79 6.53
CA PRO A 61 24.46 34.92 7.49
C PRO A 61 24.90 34.40 8.86
N GLY A 62 24.51 35.13 9.91
CA GLY A 62 24.82 34.76 11.30
C GLY A 62 24.28 33.37 11.67
N PRO A 63 24.81 32.75 12.74
CA PRO A 63 24.36 31.42 13.16
C PRO A 63 22.85 31.41 13.38
N PRO A 64 22.14 30.34 12.96
CA PRO A 64 20.70 30.25 13.15
C PRO A 64 20.38 30.38 14.64
N GLY A 65 19.44 31.27 14.96
CA GLY A 65 18.95 31.44 16.33
C GLY A 65 18.43 30.11 16.91
N PRO A 66 18.27 30.04 18.25
CA PRO A 66 17.79 28.82 18.89
C PRO A 66 16.49 28.36 18.21
N ARG A 67 16.47 27.11 17.75
CA ARG A 67 15.26 26.49 17.19
C ARG A 67 14.15 26.60 18.24
N PRO A 68 12.93 27.01 17.85
CA PRO A 68 11.78 26.89 18.75
C PRO A 68 11.70 25.46 19.29
N PRO A 69 11.24 25.26 20.54
CA PRO A 69 10.98 23.92 21.04
C PRO A 69 10.09 23.20 20.03
N LEU A 70 10.46 21.97 19.66
CA LEU A 70 9.56 21.09 18.90
C LEU A 70 8.21 21.07 19.64
N PRO A 71 7.07 21.14 18.94
CA PRO A 71 5.77 20.89 19.55
C PRO A 71 5.86 19.55 20.28
N PRO A 72 5.28 19.41 21.49
CA PRO A 72 5.26 18.12 22.16
C PRO A 72 4.66 17.09 21.21
N HIS A 73 5.47 16.12 20.79
CA HIS A 73 4.94 14.93 20.14
C HIS A 73 3.90 14.35 21.12
N PRO A 74 2.70 13.95 20.66
CA PRO A 74 1.77 13.25 21.51
C PRO A 74 2.49 11.99 22.02
N HIS A 75 2.91 12.02 23.28
CA HIS A 75 3.44 10.84 23.94
C HIS A 75 2.26 9.84 24.01
N PRO A 76 2.41 8.60 23.50
CA PRO A 76 1.44 7.56 23.82
C PRO A 76 1.40 7.44 25.36
N PRO A 77 0.23 7.49 26.01
CA PRO A 77 0.16 7.42 27.45
C PRO A 77 0.74 6.10 27.96
N HIS A 78 1.32 6.17 29.16
CA HIS A 78 2.22 5.17 29.75
C HIS A 78 1.56 3.86 30.19
N GLU A 79 0.26 3.67 29.97
CA GLU A 79 -0.43 2.43 30.36
C GLU A 79 -1.60 2.12 29.41
N PRO A 80 -1.73 0.88 28.91
CA PRO A 80 -2.88 0.47 28.10
C PRO A 80 -4.15 0.47 28.96
N PRO A 81 -5.31 0.86 28.39
CA PRO A 81 -6.57 0.86 29.13
C PRO A 81 -6.92 -0.58 29.55
N ASN A 82 -7.29 -0.76 30.82
CA ASN A 82 -7.75 -2.06 31.32
C ASN A 82 -9.19 -2.32 30.86
N VAL A 83 -9.33 -3.09 29.79
CA VAL A 83 -10.62 -3.40 29.14
C VAL A 83 -10.91 -4.90 29.07
N GLU A 84 -10.26 -5.71 29.90
CA GLU A 84 -10.33 -7.18 29.81
C GLU A 84 -11.75 -7.74 29.97
N ASN A 85 -12.61 -7.06 30.74
CA ASN A 85 -13.99 -7.47 30.97
C ASN A 85 -14.99 -6.95 29.92
N LYS A 86 -14.53 -6.14 28.96
CA LYS A 86 -15.36 -5.44 27.98
C LYS A 86 -15.14 -6.02 26.60
N THR A 87 -16.18 -6.02 25.77
CA THR A 87 -16.02 -6.38 24.34
C THR A 87 -15.19 -5.30 23.64
N ILE A 88 -14.59 -5.63 22.50
CA ILE A 88 -13.87 -4.66 21.67
C ILE A 88 -14.77 -3.47 21.31
N PHE A 89 -16.04 -3.74 20.97
CA PHE A 89 -17.02 -2.69 20.71
C PHE A 89 -17.19 -1.74 21.91
N GLN A 90 -17.36 -2.29 23.12
CA GLN A 90 -17.48 -1.49 24.34
C GLN A 90 -16.21 -0.68 24.63
N ALA A 91 -15.04 -1.31 24.49
CA ALA A 91 -13.76 -0.64 24.68
C ALA A 91 -13.57 0.55 23.73
N LEU A 92 -13.99 0.43 22.47
CA LEU A 92 -13.94 1.53 21.49
C LEU A 92 -14.94 2.64 21.82
N SER A 93 -16.12 2.29 22.34
CA SER A 93 -17.18 3.25 22.67
C SER A 93 -16.81 4.16 23.84
N GLU A 94 -16.02 3.67 24.79
CA GLU A 94 -15.64 4.39 26.00
C GLU A 94 -14.35 5.19 25.86
N GLU A 95 -13.48 4.85 24.90
CA GLU A 95 -12.19 5.50 24.74
C GLU A 95 -12.30 6.69 23.76
N PRO A 96 -12.10 7.94 24.23
CA PRO A 96 -12.29 9.13 23.40
C PRO A 96 -11.35 9.20 22.19
N ARG A 97 -10.23 8.46 22.22
CA ARG A 97 -9.24 8.44 21.14
C ARG A 97 -9.70 7.68 19.90
N PHE A 98 -10.76 6.89 19.99
CA PHE A 98 -11.30 6.11 18.87
C PHE A 98 -12.67 6.63 18.42
N SER A 99 -13.03 7.86 18.76
CA SER A 99 -14.37 8.40 18.54
C SER A 99 -14.78 8.38 17.06
N ARG A 100 -13.86 8.63 16.13
CA ARG A 100 -14.13 8.63 14.68
C ARG A 100 -14.31 7.21 14.15
N VAL A 101 -13.41 6.29 14.47
CA VAL A 101 -13.54 4.87 14.06
C VAL A 101 -14.77 4.23 14.68
N PHE A 102 -15.10 4.55 15.93
CA PHE A 102 -16.29 4.02 16.60
C PHE A 102 -17.57 4.45 15.89
N LYS A 103 -17.67 5.70 15.43
CA LYS A 103 -18.81 6.15 14.60
C LYS A 103 -18.96 5.28 13.35
N LEU A 104 -17.86 5.02 12.64
CA LEU A 104 -17.87 4.19 11.43
C LEU A 104 -18.26 2.73 11.71
N VAL A 105 -17.76 2.15 12.79
CA VAL A 105 -18.15 0.81 13.26
C VAL A 105 -19.66 0.74 13.47
N ASN A 106 -20.22 1.73 14.19
CA ASN A 106 -21.64 1.79 14.52
C ASN A 106 -22.56 2.00 13.30
N LEU A 107 -22.03 2.41 12.14
CA LEU A 107 -22.81 2.50 10.89
C LEU A 107 -23.07 1.13 10.25
N THR A 108 -22.30 0.12 10.60
CA THR A 108 -22.32 -1.21 9.97
C THR A 108 -22.70 -2.29 10.98
N ASP A 109 -23.92 -2.82 10.87
CA ASP A 109 -24.48 -3.79 11.82
C ASP A 109 -23.65 -5.07 11.91
N GLU A 110 -23.09 -5.53 10.79
CA GLU A 110 -22.24 -6.71 10.70
C GLU A 110 -20.93 -6.57 11.50
N ILE A 111 -20.27 -5.40 11.39
CA ILE A 111 -19.04 -5.12 12.13
C ILE A 111 -19.36 -4.93 13.61
N THR A 112 -20.42 -4.19 13.92
CA THR A 112 -20.91 -4.00 15.29
C THR A 112 -21.19 -5.34 15.96
N SER A 113 -21.92 -6.24 15.28
CA SER A 113 -22.21 -7.58 15.77
C SER A 113 -20.94 -8.38 16.02
N THR A 114 -19.98 -8.36 15.09
CA THR A 114 -18.69 -9.07 15.22
C THR A 114 -17.87 -8.57 16.41
N LEU A 115 -17.76 -7.25 16.58
CA LEU A 115 -16.95 -6.65 17.65
C LEU A 115 -17.63 -6.68 19.02
N ASN A 116 -18.95 -6.80 19.06
CA ASN A 116 -19.74 -6.88 20.30
C ASN A 116 -20.08 -8.33 20.71
N ASP A 117 -19.84 -9.32 19.85
CA ASP A 117 -20.00 -10.72 20.21
C ASP A 117 -18.93 -11.14 21.22
N SER A 118 -19.38 -11.44 22.44
CA SER A 118 -18.51 -11.87 23.53
C SER A 118 -17.92 -13.27 23.38
N SER A 119 -18.46 -14.08 22.47
CA SER A 119 -17.98 -15.43 22.15
C SER A 119 -16.97 -15.44 21.00
N ALA A 120 -16.88 -14.34 20.25
CA ALA A 120 -15.92 -14.20 19.17
C ALA A 120 -14.48 -14.15 19.71
N SER A 121 -13.54 -14.54 18.85
CA SER A 121 -12.10 -14.48 19.14
C SER A 121 -11.42 -13.77 17.97
N VAL A 122 -11.30 -12.45 18.07
CA VAL A 122 -10.86 -11.60 16.96
C VAL A 122 -9.70 -10.69 17.35
N THR A 123 -8.97 -10.22 16.34
CA THR A 123 -8.01 -9.13 16.52
C THR A 123 -8.48 -7.92 15.74
N PHE A 124 -8.52 -6.76 16.37
CA PHE A 124 -8.90 -5.51 15.74
C PHE A 124 -7.74 -4.52 15.69
N PHE A 125 -7.42 -4.03 14.50
CA PHE A 125 -6.49 -2.92 14.32
C PHE A 125 -7.23 -1.60 14.50
N ALA A 126 -7.06 -0.96 15.66
CA ALA A 126 -7.73 0.30 15.95
C ALA A 126 -6.91 1.49 15.45
N VAL A 127 -7.54 2.38 14.68
CA VAL A 127 -6.93 3.61 14.20
C VAL A 127 -7.37 4.75 15.11
N PRO A 128 -6.47 5.40 15.85
CA PRO A 128 -6.83 6.50 16.73
C PRO A 128 -7.14 7.77 15.92
N ASP A 129 -7.92 8.69 16.48
CA ASP A 129 -8.39 9.90 15.81
C ASP A 129 -7.27 10.81 15.29
N TRP A 130 -6.08 10.76 15.92
CA TRP A 130 -4.90 11.50 15.46
C TRP A 130 -4.27 10.89 14.19
N ALA A 131 -4.42 9.59 13.96
CA ALA A 131 -3.95 8.88 12.78
C ALA A 131 -4.88 9.08 11.57
N LEU A 132 -6.10 9.58 11.81
CA LEU A 132 -7.08 9.93 10.77
C LEU A 132 -7.01 11.42 10.38
N ARG A 133 -5.97 12.15 10.79
CA ARG A 133 -5.79 13.54 10.38
C ARG A 133 -4.98 13.56 9.08
N PRO A 134 -5.49 14.20 8.00
CA PRO A 134 -4.68 14.41 6.81
C PRO A 134 -3.35 15.07 7.19
N PRO A 135 -2.23 14.70 6.55
CA PRO A 135 -0.98 15.41 6.75
C PRO A 135 -1.20 16.89 6.41
N LYS A 136 -0.81 17.80 7.31
CA LYS A 136 -0.83 19.23 6.99
C LYS A 136 0.03 19.42 5.74
N ARG A 137 -0.57 19.83 4.61
CA ARG A 137 0.21 20.35 3.48
C ARG A 137 1.09 21.47 4.04
N PRO A 138 2.39 21.53 3.70
CA PRO A 138 3.19 22.71 3.99
C PRO A 138 2.41 23.91 3.47
N GLU A 139 2.06 24.83 4.35
CA GLU A 139 1.56 26.14 3.98
C GLU A 139 2.70 26.77 3.17
N HIS A 140 2.62 26.67 1.85
CA HIS A 140 3.50 27.43 1.00
C HIS A 140 2.99 28.88 1.10
N ASP A 141 3.78 29.76 1.70
CA ASP A 141 3.59 31.23 1.69
C ASP A 141 3.71 31.84 0.27
N HIS A 142 3.43 31.06 -0.76
CA HIS A 142 3.40 31.48 -2.15
C HIS A 142 1.94 31.54 -2.59
N PRO A 143 1.52 32.65 -3.23
CA PRO A 143 0.23 32.68 -3.88
C PRO A 143 0.14 31.48 -4.84
N PRO A 144 -1.04 30.83 -4.93
CA PRO A 144 -1.21 29.70 -5.84
C PRO A 144 -0.75 30.13 -7.24
N PRO A 145 -0.07 29.24 -7.99
CA PRO A 145 0.23 29.52 -9.39
C PRO A 145 -1.07 29.90 -10.10
N PRO A 146 -1.04 30.85 -11.06
CA PRO A 146 -2.25 31.21 -11.80
C PRO A 146 -2.89 29.93 -12.34
N GLY A 147 -4.13 29.68 -11.93
CA GLY A 147 -4.89 28.55 -12.45
C GLY A 147 -4.97 28.64 -13.98
N PRO A 148 -5.20 27.51 -14.66
CA PRO A 148 -5.51 27.54 -16.09
C PRO A 148 -6.66 28.52 -16.33
N PRO A 149 -6.65 29.27 -17.46
CA PRO A 149 -7.72 30.20 -17.78
C PRO A 149 -9.06 29.46 -17.75
N PRO A 150 -10.15 30.09 -17.26
CA PRO A 150 -11.46 29.48 -17.26
C PRO A 150 -11.76 29.01 -18.68
N GLY A 151 -12.00 27.70 -18.81
CA GLY A 151 -12.48 27.12 -20.05
C GLY A 151 -13.77 27.80 -20.49
N PRO A 152 -14.19 27.64 -21.76
CA PRO A 152 -15.52 28.07 -22.18
C PRO A 152 -16.57 27.50 -21.20
N PRO A 153 -17.72 28.17 -20.99
CA PRO A 153 -18.77 27.69 -20.10
C PRO A 153 -19.32 26.36 -20.65
N GLY A 154 -18.66 25.27 -20.26
CA GLY A 154 -19.18 23.93 -20.30
C GLY A 154 -20.25 23.83 -19.24
N HIS A 155 -21.20 22.95 -19.50
CA HIS A 155 -22.25 22.55 -18.57
C HIS A 155 -21.70 22.43 -17.14
N GLU A 156 -22.49 22.87 -16.16
CA GLU A 156 -22.37 22.37 -14.79
C GLU A 156 -22.29 20.84 -14.93
N GLU A 157 -21.07 20.30 -14.82
CA GLU A 157 -20.88 18.87 -14.71
C GLU A 157 -21.48 18.56 -13.34
N ASP A 158 -22.73 18.07 -13.37
CA ASP A 158 -23.27 17.28 -12.27
C ASP A 158 -22.14 16.32 -11.89
N ASP A 159 -21.54 16.47 -10.70
CA ASP A 159 -20.48 15.59 -10.24
C ASP A 159 -21.08 14.18 -10.12
N ASP A 160 -21.02 13.41 -11.20
CA ASP A 160 -21.59 12.08 -11.32
C ASP A 160 -21.14 11.25 -10.11
N GLU A 161 -22.05 10.58 -9.41
CA GLU A 161 -21.73 9.87 -8.15
C GLU A 161 -20.58 8.86 -8.31
N GLU A 162 -20.46 8.27 -9.50
CA GLU A 162 -19.35 7.39 -9.88
C GLU A 162 -18.00 8.11 -9.92
N SER A 163 -17.96 9.39 -10.32
CA SER A 163 -16.74 10.19 -10.34
C SER A 163 -16.21 10.41 -8.93
N ILE A 164 -17.09 10.68 -7.94
CA ILE A 164 -16.69 10.90 -6.54
C ILE A 164 -16.20 9.59 -5.92
N ILE A 165 -16.91 8.48 -6.12
CA ILE A 165 -16.53 7.17 -5.56
C ILE A 165 -15.25 6.64 -6.23
N SER A 166 -15.11 6.81 -7.54
CA SER A 166 -13.88 6.45 -8.25
C SER A 166 -12.71 7.33 -7.81
N ASN A 167 -12.91 8.62 -7.58
CA ASN A 167 -11.89 9.52 -7.02
C ASN A 167 -11.47 9.10 -5.60
N ILE A 168 -12.41 8.62 -4.76
CA ILE A 168 -12.10 8.09 -3.42
C ILE A 168 -11.28 6.81 -3.51
N LEU A 169 -11.70 5.85 -4.34
CA LEU A 169 -11.01 4.57 -4.50
C LEU A 169 -9.67 4.70 -5.21
N ALA A 170 -9.55 5.66 -6.13
CA ALA A 170 -8.32 5.99 -6.84
C ALA A 170 -7.35 6.84 -5.99
N ASN A 171 -7.80 7.44 -4.88
CA ASN A 171 -6.90 8.18 -4.01
C ASN A 171 -5.88 7.22 -3.35
N PRO A 172 -4.57 7.40 -3.64
CA PRO A 172 -3.53 6.53 -3.10
C PRO A 172 -3.28 6.75 -1.60
N ASP A 173 -3.63 7.91 -1.05
CA ASP A 173 -3.45 8.20 0.37
C ASP A 173 -4.61 7.59 1.15
N GLU A 174 -4.32 6.52 1.91
CA GLU A 174 -5.33 5.84 2.70
C GLU A 174 -5.94 6.73 3.81
N ILE A 175 -5.20 7.71 4.33
CA ILE A 175 -5.73 8.65 5.32
C ILE A 175 -6.72 9.61 4.65
N GLU A 176 -6.36 10.16 3.49
CA GLU A 176 -7.24 11.07 2.75
C GLU A 176 -8.49 10.32 2.28
N ARG A 177 -8.33 9.10 1.75
CA ARG A 177 -9.43 8.21 1.41
C ARG A 177 -10.35 7.93 2.59
N PHE A 178 -9.80 7.57 3.75
CA PHE A 178 -10.60 7.26 4.95
C PHE A 178 -11.30 8.52 5.50
N THR A 179 -10.63 9.68 5.43
CA THR A 179 -11.19 10.97 5.84
C THR A 179 -12.32 11.41 4.92
N MET A 180 -12.14 11.25 3.60
CA MET A 180 -13.16 11.56 2.60
C MET A 180 -14.38 10.64 2.74
N LEU A 181 -14.16 9.37 3.06
CA LEU A 181 -15.23 8.41 3.33
C LEU A 181 -16.04 8.78 4.59
N GLU A 182 -15.34 9.23 5.64
CA GLU A 182 -15.97 9.71 6.86
C GLU A 182 -16.72 11.04 6.62
N SER A 183 -16.13 12.01 5.93
CA SER A 183 -16.78 13.30 5.65
C SER A 183 -18.03 13.11 4.79
N LEU A 184 -17.96 12.28 3.74
CA LEU A 184 -19.08 12.02 2.83
C LEU A 184 -20.26 11.32 3.51
N MET A 185 -20.03 10.61 4.64
CA MET A 185 -21.10 10.03 5.44
C MET A 185 -21.62 10.94 6.55
N LEU A 186 -20.77 11.81 7.08
CA LEU A 186 -21.12 12.68 8.21
C LEU A 186 -21.66 14.04 7.78
N GLU A 187 -21.38 14.48 6.56
CA GLU A 187 -22.04 15.61 5.92
C GLU A 187 -23.45 15.17 5.51
N GLN A 188 -24.39 15.34 6.44
CA GLN A 188 -25.82 15.24 6.16
C GLN A 188 -26.24 16.42 5.26
N SER A 189 -26.07 16.30 3.94
CA SER A 189 -26.87 17.13 3.04
C SER A 189 -28.26 16.50 2.93
N GLU A 190 -29.25 17.15 3.53
CA GLU A 190 -30.67 16.89 3.30
C GLU A 190 -30.93 17.01 1.79
N GLY A 191 -31.03 15.85 1.12
CA GLY A 191 -31.22 15.75 -0.33
C GLY A 191 -30.40 14.65 -1.03
N ASP A 192 -29.42 14.05 -0.35
CA ASP A 192 -28.45 13.12 -0.97
C ASP A 192 -28.99 11.70 -1.18
N ASP A 193 -28.77 11.19 -2.39
CA ASP A 193 -29.26 9.94 -2.99
C ASP A 193 -29.05 8.73 -2.04
N ASP A 194 -30.12 7.98 -1.76
CA ASP A 194 -30.06 6.77 -0.94
C ASP A 194 -29.06 5.75 -1.52
N HIS A 195 -28.81 5.80 -2.82
CA HIS A 195 -27.82 4.97 -3.50
C HIS A 195 -26.38 5.25 -3.02
N LYS A 196 -25.96 6.52 -3.03
CA LYS A 196 -24.62 6.96 -2.56
C LYS A 196 -24.33 6.51 -1.14
N LYS A 197 -25.28 6.68 -0.22
CA LYS A 197 -25.17 6.23 1.17
C LYS A 197 -24.95 4.72 1.27
N LYS A 198 -25.66 3.93 0.46
CA LYS A 198 -25.48 2.46 0.41
C LYS A 198 -24.09 2.09 -0.08
N VAL A 199 -23.58 2.72 -1.14
CA VAL A 199 -22.25 2.40 -1.69
C VAL A 199 -21.15 2.70 -0.67
N ILE A 200 -21.21 3.86 -0.03
CA ILE A 200 -20.19 4.26 0.94
C ILE A 200 -20.24 3.37 2.19
N LYS A 201 -21.43 2.99 2.66
CA LYS A 201 -21.59 1.99 3.74
C LYS A 201 -20.93 0.64 3.38
N LYS A 202 -20.97 0.21 2.11
CA LYS A 202 -20.25 -0.99 1.65
C LYS A 202 -18.73 -0.82 1.69
N ILE A 203 -18.22 0.35 1.28
CA ILE A 203 -16.78 0.64 1.32
C ILE A 203 -16.29 0.66 2.78
N ILE A 204 -17.00 1.35 3.68
CA ILE A 204 -16.69 1.37 5.12
C ILE A 204 -16.67 -0.04 5.68
N ARG A 205 -17.70 -0.85 5.38
CA ARG A 205 -17.75 -2.26 5.76
C ARG A 205 -16.51 -3.00 5.28
N ALA A 206 -16.14 -2.88 4.00
CA ALA A 206 -14.99 -3.58 3.45
C ALA A 206 -13.68 -3.17 4.16
N VAL A 207 -13.46 -1.87 4.37
CA VAL A 207 -12.29 -1.34 5.08
C VAL A 207 -12.26 -1.85 6.53
N LEU A 208 -13.36 -1.78 7.27
CA LEU A 208 -13.43 -2.25 8.66
C LEU A 208 -13.26 -3.78 8.75
N SER A 209 -13.85 -4.55 7.85
CA SER A 209 -13.62 -6.00 7.76
C SER A 209 -12.15 -6.34 7.53
N TYR A 210 -11.42 -5.51 6.79
CA TYR A 210 -9.98 -5.68 6.55
C TYR A 210 -9.12 -5.34 7.79
N HIS A 211 -9.63 -4.51 8.72
CA HIS A 211 -8.99 -4.24 10.01
C HIS A 211 -9.25 -5.33 11.07
N ILE A 212 -10.10 -6.32 10.77
CA ILE A 212 -10.43 -7.43 11.68
C ILE A 212 -9.77 -8.70 11.19
N LEU A 213 -9.12 -9.44 12.09
CA LEU A 213 -8.68 -10.80 11.86
C LEU A 213 -9.62 -11.74 12.62
N PRO A 214 -10.08 -12.85 12.01
CA PRO A 214 -11.01 -13.81 12.62
C PRO A 214 -10.32 -14.72 13.65
N THR A 215 -9.19 -14.29 14.20
CA THR A 215 -8.40 -14.99 15.23
C THR A 215 -7.84 -13.96 16.21
N ALA A 216 -7.88 -14.25 17.50
CA ALA A 216 -7.26 -13.43 18.54
C ALA A 216 -5.76 -13.70 18.59
N LEU A 217 -4.95 -12.73 18.18
CA LEU A 217 -3.50 -12.85 18.05
C LEU A 217 -2.83 -11.75 18.86
N PRO A 218 -2.07 -12.09 19.92
CA PRO A 218 -1.16 -11.13 20.53
C PRO A 218 -0.02 -10.79 19.55
N ALA A 219 0.65 -9.68 19.78
CA ALA A 219 1.73 -9.15 18.95
C ALA A 219 2.87 -10.17 18.73
N ALA A 220 3.16 -10.97 19.75
CA ALA A 220 4.16 -12.03 19.67
C ALA A 220 3.78 -13.13 18.65
N GLU A 221 2.49 -13.43 18.48
CA GLU A 221 2.01 -14.39 17.49
C GLU A 221 1.82 -13.76 16.11
N LEU A 222 1.43 -12.48 16.09
CA LEU A 222 1.31 -11.69 14.88
C LEU A 222 2.62 -11.68 14.08
N GLY A 223 3.75 -11.62 14.77
CA GLY A 223 5.09 -11.64 14.17
C GLY A 223 5.60 -13.00 13.69
N LYS A 224 4.94 -14.12 14.01
CA LYS A 224 5.39 -15.47 13.62
C LYS A 224 5.14 -15.76 12.15
N ASN A 225 4.05 -15.23 11.61
CA ASN A 225 3.66 -15.41 10.21
C ASN A 225 3.79 -14.09 9.45
N LEU A 226 4.24 -14.16 8.21
CA LEU A 226 4.35 -13.00 7.33
C LEU A 226 3.00 -12.46 6.88
N THR A 227 1.96 -13.29 6.87
CA THR A 227 0.62 -12.88 6.45
C THR A 227 -0.47 -13.49 7.33
N HIS A 228 -1.56 -12.76 7.51
CA HIS A 228 -2.74 -13.20 8.26
C HIS A 228 -4.01 -12.95 7.45
N PRO A 229 -4.99 -13.89 7.45
CA PRO A 229 -6.28 -13.65 6.82
C PRO A 229 -7.07 -12.60 7.60
N THR A 230 -7.75 -11.71 6.89
CA THR A 230 -8.69 -10.75 7.48
C THR A 230 -10.11 -11.33 7.49
N SER A 231 -11.07 -10.60 8.04
CA SER A 231 -12.49 -10.93 7.94
C SER A 231 -13.10 -10.52 6.59
N LEU A 232 -12.35 -9.81 5.74
CA LEU A 232 -12.82 -9.41 4.40
C LEU A 232 -12.68 -10.56 3.40
N LYS A 233 -13.82 -11.05 2.91
CA LYS A 233 -13.93 -11.99 1.79
C LYS A 233 -14.65 -11.32 0.63
N LEU A 234 -14.21 -11.60 -0.59
CA LEU A 234 -14.85 -11.14 -1.80
C LEU A 234 -16.02 -12.10 -2.15
N LYS A 235 -17.17 -11.54 -2.52
CA LYS A 235 -18.43 -12.29 -2.72
C LYS A 235 -18.57 -12.93 -4.11
N ASP A 236 -17.76 -12.48 -5.05
CA ASP A 236 -17.67 -12.91 -6.45
C ASP A 236 -16.96 -14.28 -6.62
N GLY A 237 -16.52 -14.90 -5.54
CA GLY A 237 -15.72 -16.14 -5.58
C GLY A 237 -14.24 -15.89 -5.86
N SER A 238 -13.82 -14.63 -5.90
CA SER A 238 -12.43 -14.22 -6.03
C SER A 238 -11.53 -14.83 -4.96
N LEU A 239 -10.25 -15.03 -5.30
CA LEU A 239 -9.23 -15.63 -4.43
C LEU A 239 -9.64 -17.03 -3.94
N ASP A 240 -10.37 -17.79 -4.75
CA ASP A 240 -10.97 -19.09 -4.36
C ASP A 240 -11.85 -18.99 -3.09
N GLY A 241 -12.50 -17.84 -2.90
CA GLY A 241 -13.29 -17.55 -1.69
C GLY A 241 -12.46 -17.36 -0.42
N GLN A 242 -11.13 -17.26 -0.54
CA GLN A 242 -10.23 -16.95 0.57
C GLN A 242 -10.38 -15.49 0.99
N ALA A 243 -10.08 -15.23 2.26
CA ALA A 243 -10.05 -13.86 2.76
C ALA A 243 -8.83 -13.11 2.27
N LEU A 244 -8.99 -11.82 2.01
CA LEU A 244 -7.88 -10.92 1.78
C LEU A 244 -6.96 -10.93 3.00
N ARG A 245 -5.66 -10.83 2.73
CA ARG A 245 -4.63 -10.99 3.76
C ARG A 245 -3.93 -9.67 4.03
N ILE A 246 -3.51 -9.47 5.26
CA ILE A 246 -2.55 -8.43 5.63
C ILE A 246 -1.15 -9.02 5.66
N ARG A 247 -0.14 -8.20 5.34
CA ARG A 247 1.27 -8.53 5.55
C ARG A 247 1.74 -7.97 6.88
N VAL A 248 2.44 -8.78 7.67
CA VAL A 248 3.06 -8.37 8.93
C VAL A 248 4.57 -8.52 8.82
N ALA A 249 5.29 -7.47 9.23
CA ALA A 249 6.74 -7.46 9.30
C ALA A 249 7.18 -7.00 10.69
N VAL A 250 8.15 -7.70 11.26
CA VAL A 250 8.76 -7.34 12.55
C VAL A 250 10.15 -6.77 12.28
N THR A 251 10.34 -5.50 12.58
CA THR A 251 11.65 -4.85 12.48
C THR A 251 12.32 -4.83 13.84
N PRO A 252 13.47 -5.51 14.02
CA PRO A 252 14.20 -5.45 15.29
C PRO A 252 14.72 -4.02 15.52
N LYS A 253 14.51 -3.52 16.73
CA LYS A 253 14.99 -2.21 17.20
C LYS A 253 15.53 -2.38 18.62
N PRO A 254 16.50 -1.54 19.05
CA PRO A 254 17.25 -1.76 20.28
C PRO A 254 16.41 -1.75 21.58
N PHE A 255 15.25 -1.08 21.58
CA PHE A 255 14.40 -0.96 22.77
C PHE A 255 13.13 -1.82 22.71
N ARG A 256 12.50 -1.93 21.54
CA ARG A 256 11.29 -2.74 21.32
C ARG A 256 11.14 -3.07 19.84
N PRO A 257 10.77 -4.31 19.45
CA PRO A 257 10.48 -4.60 18.06
C PRO A 257 9.34 -3.73 17.56
N VAL A 258 9.43 -3.29 16.30
CA VAL A 258 8.35 -2.54 15.64
C VAL A 258 7.62 -3.49 14.70
N ILE A 259 6.32 -3.66 14.94
CA ILE A 259 5.45 -4.42 14.04
C ILE A 259 4.85 -3.46 13.02
N THR A 260 4.98 -3.81 11.75
CA THR A 260 4.43 -3.06 10.62
C THR A 260 3.45 -3.93 9.86
N VAL A 261 2.24 -3.44 9.66
CA VAL A 261 1.16 -4.01 8.86
C VAL A 261 1.14 -3.35 7.48
N ASN A 262 0.98 -4.14 6.41
CA ASN A 262 0.95 -3.71 5.00
C ASN A 262 2.10 -2.77 4.59
N MET A 263 3.27 -2.90 5.22
CA MET A 263 4.50 -2.11 4.99
C MET A 263 4.52 -0.67 5.52
N PHE A 264 3.37 -0.02 5.74
CA PHE A 264 3.31 1.38 6.18
C PHE A 264 2.71 1.58 7.58
N ALA A 265 1.68 0.81 7.96
CA ALA A 265 0.99 0.97 9.23
C ALA A 265 1.78 0.34 10.38
N LYS A 266 2.31 1.14 11.29
CA LYS A 266 3.06 0.69 12.45
C LYS A 266 2.13 0.50 13.64
N VAL A 267 2.27 -0.63 14.33
CA VAL A 267 1.61 -0.87 15.61
C VAL A 267 2.29 0.00 16.68
N VAL A 268 1.55 0.98 17.19
CA VAL A 268 2.00 1.94 18.20
C VAL A 268 1.80 1.38 19.59
N LEU A 269 0.63 0.80 19.85
CA LEU A 269 0.26 0.20 21.13
C LEU A 269 -0.31 -1.21 20.86
N PRO A 270 0.50 -2.26 21.02
CA PRO A 270 0.04 -3.64 20.88
C PRO A 270 -0.66 -4.17 22.14
N ASP A 271 -1.30 -5.32 22.01
CA ASP A 271 -1.71 -6.22 23.10
C ASP A 271 -2.71 -5.63 24.11
N ILE A 272 -3.62 -4.77 23.67
CA ILE A 272 -4.74 -4.35 24.52
C ILE A 272 -5.74 -5.51 24.55
N LYS A 273 -5.78 -6.23 25.68
CA LYS A 273 -6.64 -7.39 25.86
C LYS A 273 -8.08 -6.97 26.16
N ALA A 274 -9.00 -7.47 25.35
CA ALA A 274 -10.44 -7.32 25.53
C ALA A 274 -11.07 -8.71 25.79
N LYS A 275 -12.35 -8.73 26.13
CA LYS A 275 -13.10 -9.96 26.45
C LYS A 275 -13.15 -10.94 25.27
N ASN A 276 -13.29 -10.43 24.06
CA ASN A 276 -13.45 -11.20 22.81
C ASN A 276 -12.22 -11.11 21.89
N GLY A 277 -11.04 -10.77 22.44
CA GLY A 277 -9.77 -10.83 21.72
C GLY A 277 -8.80 -9.69 22.01
N PHE A 278 -8.10 -9.20 20.98
CA PHE A 278 -7.04 -8.20 21.12
C PHE A 278 -7.27 -6.96 20.25
N ILE A 279 -6.91 -5.80 20.79
CA ILE A 279 -6.85 -4.54 20.06
C ILE A 279 -5.38 -4.14 19.88
N HIS A 280 -4.97 -3.89 18.64
CA HIS A 280 -3.67 -3.32 18.31
C HIS A 280 -3.86 -1.94 17.72
N VAL A 281 -3.30 -0.91 18.36
CA VAL A 281 -3.42 0.46 17.87
C VAL A 281 -2.39 0.69 16.79
N VAL A 282 -2.83 1.11 15.61
CA VAL A 282 -1.98 1.41 14.45
C VAL A 282 -1.94 2.91 14.18
N ASN A 283 -0.83 3.40 13.64
CA ASN A 283 -0.67 4.83 13.33
C ASN A 283 -1.25 5.28 11.98
N HIS A 284 -1.76 4.36 11.16
CA HIS A 284 -2.39 4.63 9.87
C HIS A 284 -3.56 3.67 9.69
N PRO A 285 -4.65 4.08 8.99
CA PRO A 285 -5.65 3.14 8.52
C PRO A 285 -5.02 2.08 7.63
N ILE A 286 -5.65 0.91 7.56
CA ILE A 286 -5.21 -0.22 6.75
C ILE A 286 -6.28 -0.51 5.69
N GLY A 287 -5.99 -0.15 4.45
CA GLY A 287 -6.85 -0.39 3.31
C GLY A 287 -6.62 -1.76 2.67
N PRO A 288 -7.68 -2.38 2.11
CA PRO A 288 -7.49 -3.43 1.11
C PRO A 288 -6.52 -2.96 0.02
N PRO A 289 -5.66 -3.84 -0.50
CA PRO A 289 -4.70 -3.46 -1.51
C PRO A 289 -5.41 -2.91 -2.76
N PRO A 290 -4.88 -1.84 -3.38
CA PRO A 290 -5.39 -1.36 -4.66
C PRO A 290 -5.16 -2.40 -5.77
N SER A 291 -5.77 -2.19 -6.93
CA SER A 291 -5.59 -3.09 -8.08
C SER A 291 -4.13 -3.13 -8.54
N ALA A 292 -3.74 -4.20 -9.23
CA ALA A 292 -2.38 -4.30 -9.76
C ALA A 292 -2.07 -3.13 -10.71
N PHE A 293 -3.04 -2.72 -11.52
CA PHE A 293 -2.92 -1.54 -12.37
C PHE A 293 -2.68 -0.24 -11.58
N GLN A 294 -3.45 0.00 -10.52
CA GLN A 294 -3.27 1.18 -9.66
C GLN A 294 -1.90 1.18 -8.98
N ILE A 295 -1.42 0.04 -8.49
CA ILE A 295 -0.07 -0.09 -7.93
C ILE A 295 1.00 0.28 -8.96
N LEU A 296 0.86 -0.22 -10.19
CA LEU A 296 1.78 0.09 -11.30
C LEU A 296 1.77 1.58 -11.67
N PHE A 297 0.62 2.24 -11.55
CA PHE A 297 0.49 3.67 -11.74
C PHE A 297 1.16 4.48 -10.61
N MET A 298 0.98 4.06 -9.36
CA MET A 298 1.59 4.70 -8.19
C MET A 298 3.13 4.63 -8.23
N VAL A 299 3.69 3.52 -8.70
CA VAL A 299 5.14 3.30 -8.81
C VAL A 299 5.62 3.50 -10.26
N SER A 300 5.08 4.53 -10.92
CA SER A 300 5.37 4.83 -12.33
C SER A 300 6.84 5.11 -12.62
N GLU A 301 7.62 5.63 -11.67
CA GLU A 301 9.08 5.81 -11.82
C GLU A 301 9.79 4.51 -12.21
N VAL A 302 9.30 3.38 -11.71
CA VAL A 302 9.88 2.04 -11.94
C VAL A 302 9.16 1.28 -13.05
N PHE A 303 7.84 1.50 -13.23
CA PHE A 303 7.00 0.67 -14.10
C PHE A 303 6.30 1.41 -15.24
N SER A 304 6.54 2.70 -15.47
CA SER A 304 5.84 3.50 -16.49
C SER A 304 5.78 2.86 -17.87
N THR A 305 6.87 2.23 -18.34
CA THR A 305 6.91 1.55 -19.64
C THR A 305 5.93 0.37 -19.69
N PHE A 306 5.84 -0.40 -18.61
CA PHE A 306 4.91 -1.52 -18.50
C PHE A 306 3.46 -1.02 -18.42
N THR A 307 3.19 -0.03 -17.58
CA THR A 307 1.87 0.58 -17.42
C THR A 307 1.34 1.13 -18.73
N SER A 308 2.16 1.90 -19.47
CA SER A 308 1.78 2.42 -20.80
C SER A 308 1.61 1.32 -21.84
N ALA A 309 2.41 0.25 -21.76
CA ALA A 309 2.28 -0.89 -22.67
C ALA A 309 0.95 -1.62 -22.46
N LEU A 310 0.53 -1.84 -21.20
CA LEU A 310 -0.77 -2.43 -20.86
C LEU A 310 -1.94 -1.60 -21.39
N GLN A 311 -1.89 -0.28 -21.19
CA GLN A 311 -2.90 0.65 -21.71
C GLN A 311 -2.97 0.58 -23.25
N ARG A 312 -1.81 0.56 -23.92
CA ARG A 312 -1.74 0.51 -25.38
C ARG A 312 -2.43 -0.72 -25.97
N VAL A 313 -2.26 -1.89 -25.35
CA VAL A 313 -2.80 -3.15 -25.89
C VAL A 313 -4.18 -3.52 -25.36
N GLY A 314 -4.80 -2.62 -24.59
CA GLY A 314 -6.11 -2.85 -23.96
C GLY A 314 -6.10 -4.02 -22.98
N LEU A 315 -5.05 -4.14 -22.15
CA LEU A 315 -4.97 -5.13 -21.07
C LEU A 315 -5.24 -4.53 -19.69
N THR A 316 -5.70 -3.28 -19.61
CA THR A 316 -6.06 -2.62 -18.33
C THR A 316 -7.09 -3.43 -17.56
N ASP A 317 -8.16 -3.86 -18.23
CA ASP A 317 -9.29 -4.53 -17.59
C ASP A 317 -8.90 -5.93 -17.06
N ALA A 318 -7.82 -6.50 -17.61
CA ALA A 318 -7.27 -7.77 -17.14
C ALA A 318 -6.46 -7.62 -15.83
N VAL A 319 -5.91 -6.44 -15.54
CA VAL A 319 -5.07 -6.19 -14.36
C VAL A 319 -5.68 -5.21 -13.35
N ASP A 320 -6.78 -4.57 -13.74
CA ASP A 320 -7.58 -3.70 -12.90
C ASP A 320 -8.82 -4.46 -12.40
N TRP A 321 -9.43 -3.95 -11.34
CA TRP A 321 -10.75 -4.39 -10.91
C TRP A 321 -11.58 -3.15 -10.58
N ARG A 322 -12.81 -3.11 -11.12
CA ARG A 322 -13.76 -2.01 -10.94
C ARG A 322 -15.05 -2.57 -10.39
N TRP A 323 -15.70 -1.83 -9.50
CA TRP A 323 -17.06 -2.15 -9.10
C TRP A 323 -18.01 -1.81 -10.24
N ILE A 324 -18.75 -2.80 -10.74
CA ILE A 324 -19.86 -2.57 -11.68
C ILE A 324 -21.17 -2.70 -10.91
N PRO A 325 -21.99 -1.64 -10.85
CA PRO A 325 -23.32 -1.73 -10.28
C PRO A 325 -24.18 -2.70 -11.12
N GLY A 326 -24.86 -3.63 -10.44
CA GLY A 326 -25.80 -4.55 -11.07
C GLY A 326 -27.22 -3.97 -11.03
N ASP A 327 -28.15 -4.63 -11.73
CA ASP A 327 -29.56 -4.19 -11.85
C ASP A 327 -30.28 -4.01 -10.50
N ASP A 328 -29.79 -4.68 -9.44
CA ASP A 328 -30.22 -4.47 -8.06
C ASP A 328 -29.02 -4.00 -7.20
N ASP A 329 -29.25 -3.03 -6.31
CA ASP A 329 -28.24 -2.44 -5.40
C ASP A 329 -27.45 -3.47 -4.58
N GLU A 330 -27.93 -4.70 -4.38
CA GLU A 330 -27.23 -5.77 -3.67
C GLU A 330 -26.39 -6.69 -4.57
N LYS A 331 -26.56 -6.61 -5.90
CA LYS A 331 -25.98 -7.50 -6.91
C LYS A 331 -24.95 -6.82 -7.82
N GLY A 332 -24.34 -5.73 -7.37
CA GLY A 332 -23.14 -5.24 -8.05
C GLY A 332 -22.04 -6.30 -8.03
N THR A 333 -21.34 -6.41 -9.15
CA THR A 333 -20.27 -7.39 -9.36
C THR A 333 -18.97 -6.63 -9.47
N LEU A 334 -17.92 -7.11 -8.78
CA LEU A 334 -16.58 -6.64 -9.05
C LEU A 334 -16.20 -7.19 -10.44
N ASP A 335 -16.07 -6.31 -11.43
CA ASP A 335 -15.61 -6.70 -12.75
C ASP A 335 -14.11 -6.48 -12.87
N GLY A 336 -13.44 -7.36 -13.59
CA GLY A 336 -11.98 -7.49 -13.59
C GLY A 336 -11.53 -8.85 -13.04
N THR A 337 -10.22 -9.11 -13.12
CA THR A 337 -9.71 -10.45 -12.78
C THR A 337 -9.55 -10.58 -11.27
N PRO A 338 -10.34 -11.44 -10.60
CA PRO A 338 -10.49 -11.44 -9.15
C PRO A 338 -9.19 -11.70 -8.38
N SER A 339 -8.35 -12.56 -8.93
CA SER A 339 -7.10 -13.00 -8.32
C SER A 339 -6.07 -13.15 -9.41
N LEU A 340 -5.01 -12.35 -9.39
CA LEU A 340 -3.95 -12.45 -10.40
C LEU A 340 -2.61 -12.11 -9.79
N THR A 341 -1.55 -12.63 -10.39
CA THR A 341 -0.18 -12.28 -10.06
C THR A 341 0.46 -11.60 -11.26
N VAL A 342 0.82 -10.32 -11.13
CA VAL A 342 1.57 -9.59 -12.18
C VAL A 342 3.06 -9.64 -11.86
N PHE A 343 3.82 -10.29 -12.74
CA PHE A 343 5.27 -10.20 -12.76
C PHE A 343 5.69 -8.94 -13.51
N ALA A 344 5.56 -7.77 -12.88
CA ALA A 344 5.76 -6.50 -13.57
C ALA A 344 7.24 -6.25 -13.93
N PRO A 345 7.62 -6.18 -15.23
CA PRO A 345 8.96 -5.81 -15.65
C PRO A 345 9.23 -4.32 -15.42
N THR A 346 10.41 -4.00 -14.89
CA THR A 346 10.83 -2.61 -14.65
C THR A 346 11.18 -1.87 -15.94
N ASN A 347 11.21 -0.54 -15.90
CA ASN A 347 11.71 0.33 -16.97
C ASN A 347 13.11 -0.07 -17.45
N LYS A 348 13.98 -0.50 -16.53
CA LYS A 348 15.32 -1.03 -16.84
C LYS A 348 15.25 -2.34 -17.63
N ALA A 349 14.30 -3.23 -17.33
CA ALA A 349 14.12 -4.47 -18.08
C ALA A 349 13.78 -4.20 -19.56
N PHE A 350 12.90 -3.23 -19.83
CA PHE A 350 12.63 -2.78 -21.21
C PHE A 350 13.81 -2.08 -21.87
N ALA A 351 14.60 -1.30 -21.11
CA ALA A 351 15.79 -0.63 -21.62
C ALA A 351 16.88 -1.63 -22.05
N ASN A 352 16.94 -2.79 -21.41
CA ASN A 352 17.90 -3.85 -21.73
C ASN A 352 17.54 -4.66 -23.00
N LEU A 353 16.35 -4.47 -23.57
CA LEU A 353 15.96 -5.17 -24.81
C LEU A 353 16.80 -4.67 -26.00
N PRO A 354 17.16 -5.55 -26.96
CA PRO A 354 17.82 -5.13 -28.19
C PRO A 354 17.01 -4.02 -28.89
N PRO A 355 17.64 -2.93 -29.38
CA PRO A 355 16.91 -1.78 -29.91
C PRO A 355 15.91 -2.14 -31.01
N LYS A 356 16.29 -3.01 -31.95
CA LYS A 356 15.41 -3.49 -33.03
C LYS A 356 14.16 -4.19 -32.50
N LEU A 357 14.31 -5.02 -31.47
CA LEU A 357 13.19 -5.72 -30.85
C LEU A 357 12.29 -4.74 -30.11
N ARG A 358 12.87 -3.80 -29.36
CA ARG A 358 12.11 -2.76 -28.66
C ARG A 358 11.29 -1.92 -29.64
N PHE A 359 11.90 -1.44 -30.72
CA PHE A 359 11.17 -0.69 -31.75
C PHE A 359 10.06 -1.51 -32.41
N PHE A 360 10.31 -2.79 -32.69
CA PHE A 360 9.29 -3.68 -33.24
C PHE A 360 8.10 -3.84 -32.28
N LEU A 361 8.34 -4.16 -31.01
CA LEU A 361 7.29 -4.38 -29.99
C LEU A 361 6.38 -3.15 -29.81
N PHE A 362 6.94 -1.94 -29.86
CA PHE A 362 6.16 -0.69 -29.72
C PHE A 362 5.68 -0.11 -31.05
N SER A 363 5.86 -0.83 -32.18
CA SER A 363 5.31 -0.45 -33.48
C SER A 363 3.90 -1.03 -33.67
N PRO A 364 3.07 -0.46 -34.58
CA PRO A 364 1.76 -1.02 -34.89
C PRO A 364 1.80 -2.49 -35.35
N PHE A 365 2.91 -2.92 -35.96
CA PHE A 365 3.08 -4.30 -36.46
C PHE A 365 3.40 -5.31 -35.35
N GLY A 366 4.05 -4.87 -34.28
CA GLY A 366 4.46 -5.73 -33.16
C GLY A 366 3.49 -5.70 -31.98
N GLU A 367 2.41 -4.92 -32.06
CA GLU A 367 1.46 -4.73 -30.97
C GLU A 367 0.83 -6.05 -30.48
N TRP A 368 0.51 -6.97 -31.39
CA TRP A 368 -0.01 -8.30 -31.03
C TRP A 368 1.02 -9.14 -30.27
N VAL A 369 2.31 -9.00 -30.61
CA VAL A 369 3.42 -9.68 -29.89
C VAL A 369 3.60 -9.05 -28.52
N LEU A 370 3.54 -7.72 -28.43
CA LEU A 370 3.57 -7.01 -27.17
C LEU A 370 2.43 -7.47 -26.27
N LYS A 371 1.20 -7.57 -26.79
CA LYS A 371 0.05 -8.09 -26.03
C LYS A 371 0.32 -9.49 -25.47
N LYS A 372 0.78 -10.43 -26.31
CA LYS A 372 1.11 -11.80 -25.88
C LYS A 372 2.25 -11.85 -24.85
N LEU A 373 3.25 -10.97 -25.00
CA LEU A 373 4.34 -10.84 -24.05
C LEU A 373 3.84 -10.35 -22.69
N LEU A 374 2.97 -9.35 -22.67
CA LEU A 374 2.39 -8.81 -21.44
C LEU A 374 1.46 -9.83 -20.77
N GLU A 375 0.63 -10.55 -21.54
CA GLU A 375 -0.18 -11.66 -21.04
C GLU A 375 0.68 -12.71 -20.32
N PHE A 376 1.89 -13.00 -20.79
CA PHE A 376 2.80 -13.94 -20.13
C PHE A 376 3.30 -13.47 -18.76
N HIS A 377 3.27 -12.16 -18.49
CA HIS A 377 3.61 -11.60 -17.18
C HIS A 377 2.40 -11.59 -16.23
N ILE A 378 1.21 -11.97 -16.68
CA ILE A 378 -0.02 -12.01 -15.89
C ILE A 378 -0.40 -13.48 -15.67
N ALA A 379 -0.27 -13.95 -14.42
CA ALA A 379 -0.77 -15.26 -14.04
C ALA A 379 -2.22 -15.12 -13.52
N PRO A 380 -3.16 -15.95 -14.00
CA PRO A 380 -4.57 -15.89 -13.60
C PRO A 380 -4.85 -16.43 -12.19
N ASP A 381 -3.83 -16.97 -11.51
CA ASP A 381 -3.95 -17.45 -10.13
C ASP A 381 -3.20 -16.53 -9.17
N TYR A 382 -3.71 -16.43 -7.94
CA TYR A 382 -3.01 -15.78 -6.84
C TYR A 382 -1.92 -16.70 -6.28
N ILE A 383 -0.68 -16.52 -6.75
CA ILE A 383 0.46 -17.33 -6.33
C ILE A 383 1.08 -16.69 -5.08
N LEU A 384 0.89 -17.33 -3.94
CA LEU A 384 1.57 -16.95 -2.70
C LEU A 384 3.02 -17.44 -2.72
N HIS A 385 3.97 -16.56 -2.42
CA HIS A 385 5.38 -16.98 -2.24
C HIS A 385 5.53 -18.04 -1.12
N SER A 386 4.60 -18.07 -0.15
CA SER A 386 4.58 -19.08 0.91
C SER A 386 3.96 -20.42 0.49
N SER A 387 3.14 -20.47 -0.57
CA SER A 387 2.55 -21.74 -1.06
C SER A 387 3.42 -22.46 -2.08
N MET A 388 4.42 -21.79 -2.66
CA MET A 388 5.37 -22.42 -3.59
C MET A 388 6.27 -23.49 -2.94
N SER A 389 6.37 -23.53 -1.61
CA SER A 389 7.22 -24.51 -0.90
C SER A 389 6.51 -25.84 -0.62
N SER A 390 5.18 -25.93 -0.79
CA SER A 390 4.41 -27.14 -0.44
C SER A 390 4.05 -28.03 -1.64
N HIS A 391 4.49 -27.66 -2.85
CA HIS A 391 4.12 -28.35 -4.10
C HIS A 391 5.32 -28.85 -4.94
N LEU A 392 6.52 -28.89 -4.38
CA LEU A 392 7.70 -29.48 -5.02
C LEU A 392 8.08 -30.83 -4.41
#